data_AF-A0A8K0G4X5-F1
#
_entry.id   AF-A0A8K0G4X5-F1
#
_cell.length_a   1.000
_cell.length_b   1.000
_cell.length_c   1.000
_cell.angle_alpha   90.00
_cell.angle_beta   90.00
_cell.angle_gamma   90.00
#
_symmetry.space_group_name_H-M   'P 1'
#
loop_
_entity.id
_entity.type
_entity.pdbx_description
1 polymer ?
#
loop_
_entity_poly.entity_id
_entity_poly.type
_entity_poly.pdbx_seq_one_letter_code
_entity_poly.pdbx_strand_id
1 'polypeptide(L)'
;MSSSDSEEDTVMLYYMWKKKCYQKRNIWVRELFLNRNDNGEYWKLHNILLRDPMKFRNYYRMTEHCFNKLCEYVKPLFHAGHTNYRKTISFEERLAVTLRYLATGESFSSASYRFCISHNEIGIIVDKMLHIIYEALNKKFLKFPEKKDFTRIADVYAKNNKFPNCIGALEVVMGGFLKILSLENY
;
A
#
# COMPACT_ATOMS: atom_id res chain seq x y z
N MET A 1 15.81 51.55 17.17
CA MET A 1 14.43 51.10 17.51
C MET A 1 13.94 50.11 16.46
N SER A 2 14.58 48.95 16.33
CA SER A 2 14.21 47.95 15.30
C SER A 2 14.53 46.50 15.73
N SER A 3 14.79 46.27 17.02
CA SER A 3 15.21 44.96 17.55
C SER A 3 14.23 44.36 18.56
N SER A 4 13.24 45.10 19.06
CA SER A 4 12.19 44.58 19.95
C SER A 4 10.99 44.00 19.18
N ASP A 5 10.63 44.60 18.04
CA ASP A 5 9.45 44.18 17.27
C ASP A 5 9.59 42.74 16.71
N SER A 6 10.82 42.29 16.41
CA SER A 6 11.07 40.93 15.90
C SER A 6 10.96 39.83 16.97
N GLU A 7 11.23 40.16 18.23
CA GLU A 7 11.11 39.22 19.35
C GLU A 7 9.64 38.99 19.73
N GLU A 8 8.82 40.05 19.74
CA GLU A 8 7.38 39.96 19.99
C GLU A 8 6.66 39.15 18.90
N ASP A 9 7.00 39.37 17.63
CA ASP A 9 6.47 38.60 16.50
C ASP A 9 6.84 37.11 16.61
N THR A 10 8.07 36.81 17.04
CA THR A 10 8.53 35.42 17.22
C THR A 10 7.77 34.73 18.36
N VAL A 11 7.56 35.43 19.48
CA VAL A 11 6.77 34.93 20.61
C VAL A 11 5.32 34.71 20.21
N MET A 12 4.74 35.62 19.42
CA MET A 12 3.38 35.50 18.90
C MET A 12 3.23 34.33 17.92
N LEU A 13 4.17 34.16 16.99
CA LEU A 13 4.20 33.02 16.07
C LEU A 13 4.34 31.69 16.81
N TYR A 14 5.20 31.63 17.84
CA TYR A 14 5.33 30.46 18.70
C TYR A 14 4.05 30.17 19.48
N TYR A 15 3.38 31.19 20.02
CA TYR A 15 2.12 31.03 20.75
C TYR A 15 0.99 30.57 19.82
N MET A 16 0.89 31.14 18.61
CA MET A 16 -0.04 30.72 17.56
C MET A 16 0.21 29.27 17.14
N TRP A 17 1.47 28.88 16.95
CA TRP A 17 1.85 27.50 16.66
C TRP A 17 1.45 26.55 17.79
N LYS A 18 1.78 26.89 19.05
CA LYS A 18 1.43 26.10 20.24
C LYS A 18 -0.09 25.94 20.39
N LYS A 19 -0.88 27.00 20.13
CA LYS A 19 -2.35 26.97 20.17
C LYS A 19 -2.95 26.14 19.03
N LYS A 20 -2.33 26.15 17.84
CA LYS A 20 -2.70 25.29 16.70
C LYS A 20 -2.37 23.81 16.96
N CYS A 21 -1.23 23.52 17.57
CA CYS A 21 -0.79 22.18 17.94
C CYS A 21 -1.59 21.60 19.13
N TYR A 22 -2.07 22.46 20.05
CA TYR A 22 -2.84 22.07 21.23
C TYR A 22 -4.35 22.27 21.04
N GLN A 23 -4.90 21.94 19.88
CA GLN A 23 -6.35 21.84 19.76
C GLN A 23 -6.81 20.51 20.35
N LYS A 24 -7.51 20.58 21.49
CA LYS A 24 -8.19 19.41 22.07
C LYS A 24 -9.12 18.82 21.01
N ARG A 25 -8.96 17.52 20.74
CA ARG A 25 -9.90 16.79 19.88
C ARG A 25 -11.22 16.71 20.64
N ASN A 26 -12.22 17.46 20.21
CA ASN A 26 -13.58 17.41 20.79
C ASN A 26 -14.29 16.08 20.51
N ILE A 27 -13.75 15.28 19.59
CA ILE A 27 -14.36 14.04 19.14
C ILE A 27 -13.26 12.97 19.07
N TRP A 28 -13.44 11.89 19.83
CA TRP A 28 -12.54 10.74 19.85
C TRP A 28 -12.49 10.05 18.48
N VAL A 29 -13.64 9.93 17.81
CA VAL A 29 -13.79 9.32 16.49
C VAL A 29 -14.86 10.04 15.68
N ARG A 30 -14.54 10.41 14.43
CA ARG A 30 -15.54 10.93 13.49
C ARG A 30 -16.59 9.86 13.16
N GLU A 31 -17.85 10.27 13.06
CA GLU A 31 -18.99 9.38 12.79
C GLU A 31 -18.79 8.47 11.57
N LEU A 32 -18.18 9.00 10.52
CA LEU A 32 -17.79 8.25 9.31
C LEU A 32 -17.04 6.93 9.61
N PHE A 33 -16.23 6.89 10.68
CA PHE A 33 -15.40 5.73 11.04
C PHE A 33 -16.02 4.84 12.12
N LEU A 34 -17.20 5.19 12.65
CA LEU A 34 -17.92 4.34 13.60
C LEU A 34 -18.57 3.16 12.86
N ASN A 35 -19.21 3.44 11.72
CA ASN A 35 -19.96 2.45 10.94
C ASN A 35 -19.10 1.76 9.87
N ARG A 36 -17.83 1.46 10.18
CA ARG A 36 -16.88 0.86 9.22
C ARG A 36 -17.37 -0.48 8.67
N ASN A 37 -17.92 -1.35 9.53
CA ASN A 37 -18.37 -2.68 9.10
C ASN A 37 -19.62 -2.61 8.21
N ASP A 38 -20.41 -1.54 8.32
CA ASP A 38 -21.63 -1.38 7.54
C ASP A 38 -21.37 -0.60 6.26
N ASN A 39 -20.46 0.39 6.30
CA ASN A 39 -20.21 1.33 5.22
C ASN A 39 -18.93 1.11 4.42
N GLY A 40 -17.93 0.48 5.04
CA GLY A 40 -16.62 0.27 4.44
C GLY A 40 -16.71 -0.65 3.23
N GLU A 41 -15.99 -0.26 2.17
CA GLU A 41 -16.04 -0.96 0.89
C GLU A 41 -15.65 -2.44 0.98
N TYR A 42 -14.71 -2.80 1.87
CA TYR A 42 -14.39 -4.21 2.12
C TYR A 42 -15.64 -5.02 2.49
N TRP A 43 -16.41 -4.55 3.48
CA TRP A 43 -17.59 -5.27 3.98
C TRP A 43 -18.74 -5.29 2.98
N LYS A 44 -18.92 -4.22 2.20
CA LYS A 44 -19.96 -4.14 1.17
C LYS A 44 -19.63 -4.95 -0.08
N LEU A 45 -18.39 -4.85 -0.55
CA LEU A 45 -18.04 -5.23 -1.92
C LEU A 45 -17.26 -6.55 -2.00
N HIS A 46 -16.43 -6.89 -1.02
CA HIS A 46 -15.56 -8.06 -1.09
C HIS A 46 -16.35 -9.35 -1.32
N ASN A 47 -17.41 -9.59 -0.53
CA ASN A 47 -18.26 -10.77 -0.68
C ASN A 47 -19.02 -10.83 -2.00
N ILE A 48 -19.34 -9.67 -2.59
CA ILE A 48 -19.98 -9.58 -3.90
C ILE A 48 -18.97 -9.94 -4.99
N LEU A 49 -17.75 -9.42 -4.89
CA LEU A 49 -16.66 -9.71 -5.84
C LEU A 49 -16.29 -11.18 -5.87
N LEU A 50 -16.34 -11.89 -4.75
CA LEU A 50 -16.11 -13.35 -4.71
C LEU A 50 -17.09 -14.15 -5.59
N ARG A 51 -18.25 -13.58 -5.93
CA ARG A 51 -19.24 -14.20 -6.82
C ARG A 51 -18.99 -13.93 -8.30
N ASP A 52 -18.15 -12.95 -8.62
CA ASP A 52 -17.80 -12.56 -9.99
C ASP A 52 -16.27 -12.50 -10.16
N PRO A 53 -15.65 -13.59 -10.65
CA PRO A 53 -14.20 -13.67 -10.81
C PRO A 53 -13.61 -12.58 -11.72
N MET A 54 -14.34 -12.11 -12.73
CA MET A 54 -13.87 -11.05 -13.63
C MET A 54 -13.83 -9.71 -12.90
N LYS A 55 -14.88 -9.39 -12.14
CA LYS A 55 -14.90 -8.16 -11.34
C LYS A 55 -13.88 -8.22 -10.20
N PHE A 56 -13.71 -9.37 -9.54
CA PHE A 56 -12.66 -9.57 -8.54
C PHE A 56 -11.29 -9.25 -9.12
N ARG A 57 -10.97 -9.84 -10.28
CA ARG A 57 -9.70 -9.60 -10.98
C ARG A 57 -9.51 -8.14 -11.37
N ASN A 58 -10.55 -7.48 -11.89
CA ASN A 58 -10.46 -6.07 -12.23
C ASN A 58 -10.26 -5.18 -11.00
N TYR A 59 -10.86 -5.57 -9.87
CA TYR A 59 -10.81 -4.81 -8.63
C TYR A 59 -9.45 -4.88 -7.94
N TYR A 60 -8.91 -6.10 -7.77
CA TYR A 60 -7.64 -6.37 -7.07
C TYR A 60 -6.43 -6.53 -8.00
N ARG A 61 -6.62 -6.52 -9.32
CA ARG A 61 -5.60 -6.85 -10.34
C ARG A 61 -5.01 -8.26 -10.19
N MET A 62 -5.71 -9.16 -9.50
CA MET A 62 -5.32 -10.56 -9.34
C MET A 62 -6.55 -11.46 -9.21
N THR A 63 -6.41 -12.74 -9.54
CA THR A 63 -7.49 -13.73 -9.35
C THR A 63 -7.71 -14.03 -7.88
N GLU A 64 -8.90 -14.53 -7.54
CA GLU A 64 -9.22 -14.99 -6.19
C GLU A 64 -8.23 -16.07 -5.71
N HIS A 65 -7.87 -17.00 -6.60
CA HIS A 65 -6.87 -18.03 -6.29
C HIS A 65 -5.52 -17.43 -5.87
N CYS A 66 -5.05 -16.40 -6.58
CA CYS A 66 -3.82 -15.69 -6.22
C CYS A 66 -3.96 -14.94 -4.90
N PHE A 67 -5.12 -14.31 -4.65
CA PHE A 67 -5.42 -13.64 -3.38
C PHE A 67 -5.37 -14.62 -2.21
N ASN A 68 -6.02 -15.78 -2.33
CA ASN A 68 -6.04 -16.80 -1.28
C ASN A 68 -4.63 -17.36 -1.01
N LYS A 69 -3.84 -17.63 -2.06
CA LYS A 69 -2.43 -18.01 -1.90
C LYS A 69 -1.60 -16.93 -1.23
N LEU A 70 -1.85 -15.66 -1.55
CA LEU A 70 -1.17 -14.54 -0.89
C LEU A 70 -1.51 -14.51 0.61
N CYS A 71 -2.78 -14.70 0.97
CA CYS A 71 -3.19 -14.84 2.36
C CYS A 71 -2.43 -15.97 3.07
N GLU A 72 -2.31 -17.15 2.44
CA GLU A 72 -1.58 -18.29 3.01
C GLU A 72 -0.11 -17.97 3.31
N TYR A 73 0.57 -17.20 2.45
CA TYR A 73 1.98 -16.83 2.68
C TYR A 73 2.15 -15.73 3.74
N VAL A 74 1.24 -14.76 3.77
CA VAL A 74 1.38 -13.54 4.57
C VAL A 74 0.84 -13.74 5.99
N LYS A 75 -0.25 -14.49 6.15
CA LYS A 75 -0.92 -14.70 7.45
C LYS A 75 -0.01 -15.27 8.54
N PRO A 76 0.93 -16.22 8.28
CA PRO A 76 1.88 -16.70 9.29
C PRO A 76 2.86 -15.65 9.82
N LEU A 77 3.18 -14.63 9.01
CA LEU A 77 4.09 -13.54 9.39
C LEU A 77 3.34 -12.37 10.04
N PHE A 78 2.01 -12.36 9.95
CA PHE A 78 1.18 -11.28 10.47
C PHE A 78 0.87 -11.49 11.94
N HIS A 79 1.37 -10.58 12.78
CA HIS A 79 1.00 -10.51 14.19
C HIS A 79 -0.05 -9.42 14.42
N ALA A 80 -1.26 -9.83 14.80
CA ALA A 80 -2.30 -8.88 15.16
C ALA A 80 -2.04 -8.29 16.55
N GLY A 81 -1.92 -6.96 16.64
CA GLY A 81 -2.01 -6.27 17.92
C GLY A 81 -3.47 -6.20 18.37
N HIS A 82 -3.82 -6.90 19.45
CA HIS A 82 -5.14 -6.79 20.07
C HIS A 82 -5.18 -5.56 20.98
N THR A 83 -6.23 -4.74 20.87
CA THR A 83 -6.50 -3.64 21.82
C THR A 83 -7.92 -3.75 22.34
N ASN A 84 -8.12 -3.47 23.63
CA ASN A 84 -9.43 -3.58 24.31
C ASN A 84 -10.40 -2.44 23.97
N TYR A 85 -9.94 -1.41 23.26
CA TYR A 85 -10.69 -0.17 23.05
C TYR A 85 -11.53 -0.17 21.77
N ARG A 86 -11.13 -0.92 20.73
CA ARG A 86 -11.81 -0.89 19.43
C ARG A 86 -11.66 -2.21 18.69
N LYS A 87 -12.70 -2.59 17.94
CA LYS A 87 -12.63 -3.74 17.02
C LYS A 87 -11.50 -3.51 16.01
N THR A 88 -10.47 -4.35 16.12
CA THR A 88 -9.30 -4.33 15.25
C THR A 88 -9.73 -4.57 13.80
N ILE A 89 -9.04 -3.90 12.88
CA ILE A 89 -9.20 -4.13 11.45
C ILE A 89 -8.63 -5.52 11.17
N SER A 90 -9.44 -6.40 10.57
CA SER A 90 -9.08 -7.79 10.30
C SER A 90 -7.90 -7.87 9.32
N PHE A 91 -7.19 -9.00 9.33
CA PHE A 91 -6.08 -9.23 8.41
C PHE A 91 -6.53 -9.12 6.94
N GLU A 92 -7.67 -9.74 6.63
CA GLU A 92 -8.24 -9.79 5.29
C GLU A 92 -8.67 -8.39 4.81
N GLU A 93 -9.24 -7.56 5.70
CA GLU A 93 -9.58 -6.16 5.41
C GLU A 93 -8.32 -5.31 5.17
N ARG A 94 -7.27 -5.48 5.98
CA ARG A 94 -5.97 -4.80 5.77
C ARG A 94 -5.36 -5.16 4.43
N LEU A 95 -5.33 -6.45 4.09
CA LEU A 95 -4.81 -6.93 2.82
C LEU A 95 -5.64 -6.37 1.65
N ALA A 96 -6.97 -6.38 1.76
CA ALA A 96 -7.85 -5.83 0.73
C ALA A 96 -7.59 -4.33 0.48
N VAL A 97 -7.41 -3.53 1.54
CA VAL A 97 -7.06 -2.11 1.44
C VAL A 97 -5.71 -1.93 0.72
N THR A 98 -4.68 -2.68 1.13
CA THR A 98 -3.35 -2.57 0.54
C THR A 98 -3.34 -2.98 -0.94
N LEU A 99 -4.00 -4.07 -1.29
CA LEU A 99 -4.10 -4.52 -2.68
C LEU A 99 -4.91 -3.54 -3.53
N ARG A 100 -5.98 -2.97 -2.98
CA ARG A 100 -6.75 -1.94 -3.69
C ARG A 100 -5.91 -0.70 -3.95
N TYR A 101 -5.11 -0.27 -2.98
CA TYR A 101 -4.16 0.83 -3.13
C TYR A 101 -3.12 0.53 -4.23
N LEU A 102 -2.51 -0.65 -4.23
CA LEU A 102 -1.56 -1.06 -5.27
C LEU A 102 -2.20 -1.13 -6.67
N ALA A 103 -3.48 -1.52 -6.75
CA ALA A 103 -4.20 -1.66 -7.99
C ALA A 103 -4.58 -0.31 -8.64
N THR A 104 -4.75 0.76 -7.85
CA THR A 104 -5.26 2.06 -8.32
C THR A 104 -4.27 3.22 -8.17
N GLY A 105 -3.36 3.15 -7.20
CA GLY A 105 -2.53 4.28 -6.80
C GLY A 105 -3.31 5.44 -6.16
N GLU A 106 -4.53 5.19 -5.65
CA GLU A 106 -5.35 6.26 -5.08
C GLU A 106 -4.74 6.87 -3.81
N SER A 107 -5.04 8.14 -3.52
CA SER A 107 -4.55 8.78 -2.30
C SER A 107 -5.16 8.13 -1.04
N PHE A 108 -4.42 8.13 0.08
CA PHE A 108 -4.94 7.64 1.36
C PHE A 108 -6.18 8.42 1.83
N SER A 109 -6.30 9.69 1.44
CA SER A 109 -7.51 10.49 1.69
C SER A 109 -8.72 9.94 0.93
N SER A 110 -8.57 9.57 -0.35
CA SER A 110 -9.62 8.92 -1.13
C SER A 110 -10.01 7.57 -0.53
N ALA A 111 -9.01 6.71 -0.27
CA ALA A 111 -9.22 5.41 0.33
C ALA A 111 -9.90 5.51 1.71
N SER A 112 -9.63 6.59 2.46
CA SER A 112 -10.22 6.81 3.79
C SER A 112 -11.74 6.91 3.75
N TYR A 113 -12.30 7.61 2.76
CA TYR A 113 -13.74 7.72 2.59
C TYR A 113 -14.37 6.40 2.16
N ARG A 114 -13.69 5.65 1.29
CA ARG A 114 -14.17 4.37 0.73
C ARG A 114 -14.18 3.24 1.76
N PHE A 115 -13.09 3.06 2.48
CA PHE A 115 -12.94 1.99 3.46
C PHE A 115 -13.41 2.38 4.86
N CYS A 116 -13.81 3.64 5.07
CA CYS A 116 -14.19 4.17 6.39
C CYS A 116 -13.10 3.94 7.46
N ILE A 117 -11.84 4.06 7.05
CA ILE A 117 -10.65 3.99 7.91
C ILE A 117 -9.93 5.33 7.80
N SER A 118 -9.39 5.90 8.87
CA SER A 118 -8.68 7.18 8.77
C SER A 118 -7.46 7.08 7.86
N HIS A 119 -7.20 8.10 7.03
CA HIS A 119 -6.06 8.13 6.11
C HIS A 119 -4.71 7.80 6.78
N ASN A 120 -4.47 8.27 8.01
CA ASN A 120 -3.25 7.93 8.77
C ASN A 120 -3.14 6.43 9.04
N GLU A 121 -4.22 5.81 9.51
CA GLU A 121 -4.27 4.37 9.76
C GLU A 121 -4.12 3.58 8.46
N ILE A 122 -4.70 4.04 7.35
CA ILE A 122 -4.48 3.42 6.03
C ILE A 122 -3.00 3.46 5.65
N GLY A 123 -2.31 4.60 5.83
CA GLY A 123 -0.89 4.70 5.57
C GLY A 123 -0.08 3.68 6.37
N ILE A 124 -0.36 3.56 7.67
CA ILE A 124 0.28 2.56 8.55
C ILE A 124 -0.03 1.13 8.10
N ILE A 125 -1.27 0.84 7.70
CA ILE A 125 -1.68 -0.47 7.20
C ILE A 125 -0.93 -0.81 5.92
N VAL A 126 -0.93 0.10 4.95
CA VAL A 126 -0.30 -0.11 3.64
C VAL A 126 1.19 -0.38 3.83
N ASP A 127 1.88 0.48 4.57
CA ASP A 127 3.31 0.33 4.86
C ASP A 127 3.65 -1.03 5.51
N LYS A 128 2.97 -1.37 6.61
CA LYS A 128 3.18 -2.65 7.31
C LYS A 128 2.86 -3.85 6.43
N MET A 129 1.74 -3.82 5.72
CA MET A 129 1.33 -4.95 4.87
C MET A 129 2.30 -5.12 3.70
N LEU A 130 2.80 -4.04 3.10
CA LEU A 130 3.80 -4.14 2.03
C LEU A 130 5.10 -4.78 2.52
N HIS A 131 5.57 -4.41 3.71
CA HIS A 131 6.74 -5.04 4.33
C HIS A 131 6.53 -6.54 4.53
N ILE A 132 5.40 -6.95 5.11
CA ILE A 132 5.11 -8.37 5.36
C ILE A 132 4.94 -9.14 4.04
N ILE A 133 4.26 -8.56 3.04
CA ILE A 133 4.12 -9.16 1.70
C ILE A 133 5.48 -9.35 1.06
N TYR A 134 6.37 -8.36 1.14
CA TYR A 134 7.72 -8.46 0.62
C TYR A 134 8.50 -9.59 1.30
N GLU A 135 8.49 -9.66 2.63
CA GLU A 135 9.15 -10.73 3.38
C GLU A 135 8.62 -12.13 3.04
N ALA A 136 7.31 -12.25 2.84
CA ALA A 136 6.65 -13.50 2.48
C ALA A 136 7.04 -14.00 1.08
N LEU A 137 7.22 -13.08 0.12
CA LEU A 137 7.35 -13.43 -1.30
C LEU A 137 8.78 -13.32 -1.85
N ASN A 138 9.65 -12.50 -1.26
CA ASN A 138 10.93 -12.13 -1.87
C ASN A 138 11.80 -13.35 -2.21
N LYS A 139 12.01 -14.27 -1.27
CA LYS A 139 12.86 -15.46 -1.46
C LYS A 139 12.30 -16.43 -2.50
N LYS A 140 10.98 -16.47 -2.66
CA LYS A 140 10.30 -17.45 -3.51
C LYS A 140 10.13 -16.97 -4.94
N PHE A 141 9.88 -15.68 -5.14
CA PHE A 141 9.48 -15.11 -6.43
C PHE A 141 10.42 -14.04 -6.97
N LEU A 142 11.24 -13.39 -6.13
CA LEU A 142 12.21 -12.38 -6.57
C LEU A 142 13.61 -13.01 -6.63
N LYS A 143 13.97 -13.53 -7.80
CA LYS A 143 15.35 -13.92 -8.11
C LYS A 143 16.03 -12.77 -8.83
N PHE A 144 17.05 -12.19 -8.18
CA PHE A 144 17.88 -11.19 -8.82
C PHE A 144 19.02 -11.88 -9.59
N PRO A 145 19.37 -11.42 -10.81
CA PRO A 145 20.50 -12.00 -11.54
C PRO A 145 21.81 -11.86 -10.77
N GLU A 146 22.68 -12.85 -10.88
CA GLU A 146 24.02 -12.80 -10.28
C GLU A 146 24.99 -12.03 -11.19
N LYS A 147 26.16 -11.60 -10.65
CA LYS A 147 27.18 -10.90 -11.45
C LYS A 147 27.58 -11.65 -12.72
N LYS A 148 27.58 -12.99 -12.68
CA LYS A 148 27.87 -13.86 -13.82
C LYS A 148 26.83 -13.77 -14.94
N ASP A 149 25.59 -13.42 -14.60
CA ASP A 149 24.49 -13.28 -15.55
C ASP A 149 24.47 -11.89 -16.20
N PHE A 150 25.09 -10.87 -15.59
CA PHE A 150 24.99 -9.49 -16.05
C PHE A 150 25.48 -9.29 -17.48
N THR A 151 26.65 -9.84 -17.83
CA THR A 151 27.20 -9.71 -19.18
C THR A 151 26.27 -10.34 -20.20
N ARG A 152 25.80 -11.57 -19.92
CA ARG A 152 24.86 -12.28 -20.78
C ARG A 152 23.55 -11.51 -20.96
N ILE A 153 23.01 -10.91 -19.88
CA ILE A 153 21.79 -10.11 -19.95
C ILE A 153 22.00 -8.85 -20.79
N ALA A 154 23.08 -8.12 -20.51
CA ALA A 154 23.43 -6.91 -21.23
C ALA A 154 23.59 -7.17 -22.73
N ASP A 155 24.20 -8.30 -23.11
CA ASP A 155 24.38 -8.68 -24.51
C ASP A 155 23.03 -8.98 -25.19
N VAL A 156 22.11 -9.66 -24.52
CA VAL A 156 20.76 -9.94 -25.03
C VAL A 156 19.98 -8.65 -25.26
N TYR A 157 19.96 -7.73 -24.29
CA TYR A 157 19.28 -6.44 -24.44
C TYR A 157 19.96 -5.52 -25.46
N ALA A 158 21.28 -5.56 -25.57
CA ALA A 158 22.02 -4.84 -26.61
C ALA A 158 21.63 -5.33 -28.01
N LYS A 159 21.57 -6.67 -28.20
CA LYS A 159 21.26 -7.29 -29.48
C LYS A 159 19.80 -7.13 -29.88
N ASN A 160 18.87 -7.42 -28.96
CA ASN A 160 17.44 -7.49 -29.27
C ASN A 160 16.75 -6.12 -29.17
N ASN A 161 17.19 -5.27 -28.24
CA ASN A 161 16.51 -4.01 -27.92
C ASN A 161 17.39 -2.77 -28.13
N LYS A 162 18.65 -2.92 -28.53
CA LYS A 162 19.63 -1.82 -28.70
C LYS A 162 19.89 -1.04 -27.41
N PHE A 163 19.77 -1.69 -26.25
CA PHE A 163 20.09 -1.12 -24.94
C PHE A 163 21.33 -1.80 -24.36
N PRO A 164 22.55 -1.33 -24.69
CA PRO A 164 23.78 -1.86 -24.10
C PRO A 164 23.82 -1.61 -22.59
N ASN A 165 24.46 -2.51 -21.85
CA ASN A 165 24.58 -2.47 -20.39
C ASN A 165 23.24 -2.55 -19.62
N CYS A 166 22.15 -2.94 -20.28
CA CYS A 166 20.87 -3.16 -19.62
C CYS A 166 20.82 -4.56 -19.00
N ILE A 167 20.76 -4.63 -17.67
CA ILE A 167 20.74 -5.90 -16.89
C ILE A 167 19.33 -6.33 -16.47
N GLY A 168 18.30 -5.73 -17.07
CA GLY A 168 16.91 -6.03 -16.82
C GLY A 168 16.00 -4.86 -17.13
N ALA A 169 14.76 -5.16 -17.48
CA ALA A 169 13.70 -4.18 -17.67
C ALA A 169 12.52 -4.50 -16.75
N LEU A 170 11.97 -3.44 -16.16
CA LEU A 170 10.67 -3.48 -15.49
C LEU A 170 9.62 -3.12 -16.53
N GLU A 171 8.92 -4.13 -17.04
CA GLU A 171 7.79 -3.89 -17.91
C GLU A 171 6.55 -3.62 -17.05
N VAL A 172 6.01 -2.41 -17.16
CA VAL A 172 4.68 -2.08 -16.64
C VAL A 172 3.70 -2.23 -17.79
N VAL A 173 3.10 -3.41 -17.91
CA VAL A 173 2.03 -3.62 -18.89
C VAL A 173 0.81 -2.82 -18.44
N MET A 174 0.28 -1.94 -19.30
CA MET A 174 -1.01 -1.27 -19.08
C MET A 174 -2.08 -2.33 -18.80
N GLY A 175 -2.46 -2.50 -17.52
CA GLY A 175 -3.32 -3.59 -17.08
C GLY A 175 -2.85 -4.39 -15.87
N GLY A 176 -1.64 -4.13 -15.33
CA GLY A 176 -1.34 -4.40 -13.92
C GLY A 176 -0.47 -5.62 -13.60
N PHE A 177 0.55 -5.92 -14.40
CA PHE A 177 1.64 -6.79 -13.95
C PHE A 177 2.99 -6.11 -14.19
N LEU A 178 3.76 -5.96 -13.12
CA LEU A 178 5.21 -5.72 -13.20
C LEU A 178 5.84 -7.06 -13.62
N LYS A 179 6.21 -7.19 -14.88
CA LYS A 179 7.09 -8.27 -15.30
C LYS A 179 8.52 -7.78 -15.12
N ILE A 180 9.26 -8.43 -14.23
CA ILE A 180 10.71 -8.47 -14.38
C ILE A 180 10.94 -9.36 -15.59
N LEU A 181 11.35 -8.78 -16.71
CA LEU A 181 11.66 -9.52 -17.92
C LEU A 181 12.91 -10.36 -17.67
N SER A 182 12.69 -11.56 -17.13
CA SER A 182 13.66 -12.65 -17.11
C SER A 182 13.96 -13.06 -18.55
N LEU A 183 15.24 -13.33 -18.81
CA LEU A 183 15.86 -13.72 -20.07
C LEU A 183 15.14 -14.81 -20.87
N GLU A 184 14.24 -15.56 -20.24
CA GLU A 184 13.52 -16.67 -20.88
C GLU A 184 12.42 -16.21 -21.85
N ASN A 185 12.08 -14.91 -21.87
CA ASN A 185 11.02 -14.38 -22.75
C ASN A 185 11.55 -13.61 -23.98
N TYR A 186 12.85 -13.69 -24.30
CA TYR A 186 13.46 -13.07 -25.48
C TYR A 186 14.46 -13.98 -26.19
#